data_AF-A0A6P9ARJ9-F1
#
_entry.id   AF-A0A6P9ARJ9-F1
#
_cell.length_a   1.000
_cell.length_b   1.000
_cell.length_c   1.000
_cell.angle_alpha   90.00
_cell.angle_beta   90.00
_cell.angle_gamma   90.00
#
_symmetry.space_group_name_H-M   'P 1'
#
loop_
_entity.id
_entity.type
_entity.pdbx_description
1 polymer ?
#
loop_
_entity_poly.entity_id
_entity_poly.type
_entity_poly.pdbx_seq_one_letter_code
_entity_poly.pdbx_strand_id
1 'polypeptide(L)'
;LDLASRVISLSSSSSGVYWIDPNLGCSSDSIQVTCSFTQEGQTCLNPITTSKLDFDIGRVQMNFLHLLSSEVVQNITIHCLNMPVWPETSSEGASVRFKAWNGQLFEQGGQLTPDVVVNHCKIQDGRWHHTLFTFRTYDIQRLPIVGIYNLPPSKPGKEYFFEVGPVCFL
;
A
#
# COMPACT_ATOMS: atom_id res chain seq x y z
N LEU A 1 5.98 19.85 10.10
CA LEU A 1 5.20 20.69 9.18
C LEU A 1 4.69 19.75 8.10
N ASP A 2 3.54 19.15 8.36
CA ASP A 2 2.90 18.08 7.57
C ASP A 2 2.47 18.59 6.17
N LEU A 3 2.51 17.71 5.16
CA LEU A 3 1.94 17.88 3.81
C LEU A 3 0.55 18.53 3.85
N ALA A 4 -0.33 18.05 4.73
CA ALA A 4 -1.68 18.59 4.87
C ALA A 4 -1.68 20.05 5.34
N SER A 5 -0.67 20.48 6.12
CA SER A 5 -0.52 21.87 6.57
C SER A 5 0.00 22.81 5.48
N ARG A 6 0.66 22.30 4.43
CA ARG A 6 1.19 23.13 3.32
C ARG A 6 0.24 23.27 2.13
N VAL A 7 -0.66 22.30 1.94
CA VAL A 7 -1.72 22.37 0.92
C VAL A 7 -2.82 23.37 1.32
N ILE A 8 -3.01 23.60 2.62
CA ILE A 8 -4.19 24.28 3.17
C ILE A 8 -3.79 25.62 3.77
N SER A 9 -3.69 26.65 2.93
CA SER A 9 -3.71 28.04 3.40
C SER A 9 -5.09 28.47 3.97
N LEU A 10 -6.04 27.56 4.22
CA LEU A 10 -7.39 27.90 4.68
C LEU A 10 -7.89 26.89 5.74
N SER A 11 -7.74 27.31 6.98
CA SER A 11 -8.30 26.74 8.20
C SER A 11 -9.83 26.53 8.10
N SER A 12 -10.30 25.34 7.68
CA SER A 12 -11.54 24.66 8.11
C SER A 12 -11.86 23.38 7.30
N SER A 13 -10.87 22.56 6.94
CA SER A 13 -11.11 21.44 6.03
C SER A 13 -11.60 20.19 6.77
N SER A 14 -12.73 19.62 6.33
CA SER A 14 -13.22 18.29 6.72
C SER A 14 -12.43 17.20 5.98
N SER A 15 -12.17 16.04 6.59
CA SER A 15 -11.54 14.92 5.86
C SER A 15 -12.31 14.59 4.58
N GLY A 16 -11.61 14.32 3.48
CA GLY A 16 -12.23 14.17 2.17
C GLY A 16 -11.25 14.04 1.00
N VAL A 17 -11.78 14.15 -0.22
CA VAL A 17 -11.00 14.06 -1.47
C VAL A 17 -10.59 15.46 -1.92
N TYR A 18 -9.31 15.63 -2.25
CA TYR A 18 -8.69 16.90 -2.62
C TYR A 18 -7.79 16.74 -3.84
N TRP A 19 -7.62 17.82 -4.60
CA TRP A 19 -6.55 17.95 -5.59
C TRP A 19 -5.39 18.71 -4.96
N ILE A 20 -4.19 18.14 -5.04
CA ILE A 20 -2.98 18.73 -4.48
C ILE A 20 -1.89 18.81 -5.55
N ASP A 21 -1.01 19.79 -5.41
CA ASP A 21 0.17 19.94 -6.27
C ASP A 21 1.45 19.98 -5.41
N PRO A 22 2.03 18.82 -5.07
CA PRO A 22 3.21 18.71 -4.22
C PRO A 22 4.45 19.46 -4.75
N ASN A 23 4.64 19.52 -6.07
CA ASN A 23 5.82 20.14 -6.67
C ASN A 23 5.71 21.67 -6.84
N LEU A 24 4.52 22.24 -6.62
CA LEU A 24 4.20 23.68 -6.72
C LEU A 24 4.49 24.28 -8.11
N GLY A 25 4.57 23.44 -9.13
CA GLY A 25 4.89 23.80 -10.49
C GLY A 25 3.65 24.15 -11.31
N CYS A 26 3.51 23.49 -12.46
CA CYS A 26 2.37 23.70 -13.35
C CYS A 26 1.18 22.88 -12.87
N SER A 27 0.21 23.53 -12.21
CA SER A 27 -1.00 22.90 -11.61
C SER A 27 -1.79 21.89 -12.46
N SER A 28 -1.55 21.83 -13.78
CA SER A 28 -2.09 20.81 -14.68
C SER A 28 -1.68 19.37 -14.35
N ASP A 29 -0.59 19.18 -13.60
CA ASP A 29 -0.12 17.86 -13.13
C ASP A 29 -0.49 17.58 -11.66
N SER A 30 -1.46 18.33 -11.13
CA SER A 30 -2.03 18.07 -9.80
C SER A 30 -2.64 16.68 -9.71
N ILE A 31 -2.61 16.12 -8.50
CA ILE A 31 -3.03 14.75 -8.21
C ILE A 31 -4.22 14.76 -7.26
N GLN A 32 -5.11 13.79 -7.43
CA GLN A 32 -6.21 13.57 -6.50
C GLN A 32 -5.78 12.67 -5.35
N VAL A 33 -6.06 13.09 -4.12
CA VAL A 33 -5.74 12.38 -2.88
C VAL A 33 -6.91 12.40 -1.92
N THR A 34 -6.89 11.52 -0.93
CA THR A 34 -7.78 11.60 0.24
C THR A 34 -6.99 12.17 1.41
N CYS A 35 -7.42 13.31 1.95
CA CYS A 35 -6.81 13.90 3.13
C CYS A 35 -7.68 13.61 4.36
N SER A 36 -7.05 13.20 5.46
CA SER A 36 -7.69 13.15 6.78
C SER A 36 -7.05 14.16 7.70
N PHE A 37 -7.85 15.05 8.30
CA PHE A 37 -7.38 16.12 9.19
C PHE A 37 -7.59 15.79 10.67
N THR A 38 -7.46 14.51 11.01
CA THR A 38 -7.32 14.03 12.40
C THR A 38 -5.99 14.56 12.99
N GLN A 39 -5.74 14.39 14.30
CA GLN A 39 -4.63 15.04 15.03
C GLN A 39 -3.25 14.99 14.34
N GLU A 40 -2.92 13.93 13.60
CA GLU A 40 -1.62 13.78 12.92
C GLU A 40 -1.63 14.17 11.43
N GLY A 41 -2.81 14.35 10.81
CA GLY A 41 -2.91 14.54 9.37
C GLY A 41 -2.49 13.31 8.56
N GLN A 42 -3.13 13.05 7.43
CA GLN A 42 -2.58 12.09 6.45
C GLN A 42 -3.07 12.44 5.06
N THR A 43 -2.18 12.25 4.09
CA THR A 43 -2.46 12.37 2.65
C THR A 43 -2.35 11.00 2.02
N CYS A 44 -3.47 10.45 1.55
CA CYS A 44 -3.54 9.10 0.99
C CYS A 44 -3.74 9.15 -0.52
N LEU A 45 -2.84 8.50 -1.25
CA LEU A 45 -2.96 8.27 -2.69
C LEU A 45 -3.68 6.93 -2.92
N ASN A 46 -4.81 6.97 -3.59
CA ASN A 46 -5.61 5.79 -3.91
C ASN A 46 -5.08 5.12 -5.20
N PRO A 47 -5.12 3.80 -5.32
CA PRO A 47 -4.85 3.15 -6.60
C PRO A 47 -5.98 3.46 -7.59
N ILE A 48 -5.69 3.42 -8.90
CA ILE A 48 -6.70 3.59 -9.96
C ILE A 48 -7.82 2.56 -9.79
N THR A 49 -7.45 1.33 -9.45
CA THR A 49 -8.36 0.23 -9.12
C THR A 49 -7.77 -0.58 -7.98
N THR A 50 -8.59 -1.13 -7.10
CA THR A 50 -8.13 -2.00 -6.00
C THR A 50 -7.48 -3.29 -6.50
N SER A 51 -7.63 -3.69 -7.76
CA SER A 51 -7.04 -4.91 -8.33
C SER A 51 -5.68 -4.70 -9.01
N LYS A 52 -5.11 -3.49 -8.97
CA LYS A 52 -3.82 -3.17 -9.62
C LYS A 52 -2.94 -2.29 -8.73
N LEU A 53 -1.62 -2.49 -8.84
CA LEU A 53 -0.59 -1.70 -8.16
C LEU A 53 -0.24 -0.46 -9.01
N ASP A 54 -1.25 0.33 -9.33
CA ASP A 54 -1.13 1.53 -10.17
C ASP A 54 -1.86 2.69 -9.50
N PHE A 55 -1.18 3.81 -9.34
CA PHE A 55 -1.63 4.99 -8.60
C PHE A 55 -1.71 6.25 -9.47
N ASP A 56 -1.47 6.12 -10.78
CA ASP A 56 -1.50 7.25 -11.75
C ASP A 56 -0.72 8.50 -11.32
N ILE A 57 0.46 8.29 -10.73
CA ILE A 57 1.30 9.39 -10.24
C ILE A 57 2.65 9.44 -10.96
N GLY A 58 3.01 10.62 -11.44
CA GLY A 58 4.32 10.89 -12.03
C GLY A 58 5.43 10.87 -10.98
N ARG A 59 6.65 10.48 -11.39
CA ARG A 59 7.84 10.42 -10.52
C ARG A 59 8.11 11.72 -9.78
N VAL A 60 7.90 12.88 -10.42
CA VAL A 60 8.14 14.19 -9.80
C VAL A 60 7.20 14.39 -8.61
N GLN A 61 5.88 14.26 -8.82
CA GLN A 61 4.90 14.43 -7.74
C GLN A 61 5.12 13.40 -6.62
N MET A 62 5.44 12.16 -6.97
CA MET A 62 5.76 11.11 -6.01
C MET A 62 6.97 11.48 -5.13
N ASN A 63 8.04 12.00 -5.72
CA ASN A 63 9.24 12.40 -4.98
C ASN A 63 8.94 13.54 -4.00
N PHE A 64 8.08 14.49 -4.37
CA PHE A 64 7.68 15.57 -3.47
C PHE A 64 6.80 15.07 -2.32
N LEU A 65 5.88 14.13 -2.57
CA LEU A 65 5.15 13.45 -1.48
C LEU A 65 6.12 12.77 -0.52
N HIS A 66 7.10 12.02 -1.03
CA HIS A 66 8.13 11.41 -0.20
C HIS A 66 8.87 12.44 0.65
N LEU A 67 9.41 13.52 0.05
CA LEU A 67 10.21 14.53 0.75
C LEU A 67 9.46 15.29 1.85
N LEU A 68 8.13 15.38 1.75
CA LEU A 68 7.30 16.14 2.68
C LEU A 68 6.64 15.25 3.74
N SER A 69 6.99 13.96 3.78
CA SER A 69 6.49 12.98 4.74
C SER A 69 7.56 12.57 5.76
N SER A 70 7.12 12.03 6.87
CA SER A 70 7.95 11.43 7.93
C SER A 70 7.71 9.93 8.06
N GLU A 71 6.52 9.48 7.69
CA GLU A 71 6.11 8.09 7.70
C GLU A 71 5.23 7.77 6.50
N VAL A 72 5.33 6.53 6.00
CA VAL A 72 4.45 6.03 4.95
C VAL A 72 3.86 4.69 5.35
N VAL A 73 2.56 4.53 5.14
CA VAL A 73 1.79 3.32 5.45
C VAL A 73 1.00 2.87 4.23
N GLN A 74 0.98 1.57 3.97
CA GLN A 74 0.12 0.97 2.95
C GLN A 74 -0.37 -0.40 3.42
N ASN A 75 -1.59 -0.78 3.02
CA ASN A 75 -2.14 -2.11 3.25
C ASN A 75 -2.40 -2.83 1.93
N ILE A 76 -2.19 -4.14 1.90
CA ILE A 76 -2.61 -5.04 0.81
C ILE A 76 -3.30 -6.25 1.42
N THR A 77 -4.49 -6.56 0.92
CA THR A 77 -5.23 -7.76 1.29
C THR A 77 -5.14 -8.77 0.17
N ILE A 78 -4.76 -10.01 0.48
CA ILE A 78 -4.85 -11.13 -0.47
C ILE A 78 -5.98 -12.04 -0.03
N HIS A 79 -7.01 -12.14 -0.87
CA HIS A 79 -8.13 -13.07 -0.71
C HIS A 79 -7.79 -14.38 -1.39
N CYS A 80 -8.11 -15.48 -0.75
CA CYS A 80 -7.61 -16.81 -1.10
C CYS A 80 -8.67 -17.88 -0.85
N LEU A 81 -8.66 -18.90 -1.69
CA LEU A 81 -9.48 -20.10 -1.54
C LEU A 81 -8.55 -21.31 -1.41
N ASN A 82 -8.53 -21.96 -0.23
CA ASN A 82 -7.71 -23.16 0.05
C ASN A 82 -6.22 -23.06 -0.33
N MET A 83 -5.64 -21.86 -0.20
CA MET A 83 -4.28 -21.56 -0.66
C MET A 83 -3.57 -20.64 0.34
N PRO A 84 -2.60 -21.16 1.12
CA PRO A 84 -1.78 -20.31 1.97
C PRO A 84 -0.89 -19.40 1.12
N VAL A 85 -0.83 -18.12 1.49
CA VAL A 85 0.02 -17.12 0.84
C VAL A 85 1.17 -16.66 1.75
N TRP A 86 1.03 -16.90 3.05
CA TRP A 86 2.03 -16.62 4.08
C TRP A 86 2.14 -17.79 5.07
N PRO A 87 2.70 -18.93 4.63
CA PRO A 87 2.85 -20.12 5.47
C PRO A 87 3.72 -19.86 6.71
N GLU A 88 3.52 -20.61 7.80
CA GLU A 88 4.35 -20.45 9.01
C GLU A 88 5.71 -21.12 8.86
N THR A 89 5.76 -22.21 8.10
CA THR A 89 6.99 -22.93 7.79
C THR A 89 7.23 -23.01 6.28
N SER A 90 8.49 -23.03 5.87
CA SER A 90 8.89 -23.16 4.46
C SER A 90 8.46 -24.50 3.83
N SER A 91 8.13 -25.51 4.64
CA SER A 91 7.60 -26.79 4.16
C SER A 91 6.14 -26.71 3.68
N GLU A 92 5.40 -25.67 4.07
CA GLU A 92 3.98 -25.49 3.70
C GLU A 92 3.78 -24.76 2.37
N GLY A 93 4.86 -24.21 1.80
CA GLY A 93 4.85 -23.55 0.50
C GLY A 93 5.73 -22.31 0.45
N ALA A 94 5.69 -21.63 -0.69
CA ALA A 94 6.42 -20.39 -0.90
C ALA A 94 5.58 -19.20 -0.41
N SER A 95 6.18 -18.27 0.33
CA SER A 95 5.53 -17.05 0.79
C SER A 95 5.58 -15.95 -0.27
N VAL A 96 4.50 -15.17 -0.35
CA VAL A 96 4.44 -14.02 -1.27
C VAL A 96 5.54 -13.01 -0.97
N ARG A 97 5.97 -12.27 -1.98
CA ARG A 97 6.97 -11.19 -1.83
C ARG A 97 6.44 -9.91 -2.44
N PHE A 98 6.77 -8.78 -1.83
CA PHE A 98 6.28 -7.47 -2.26
C PHE A 98 7.45 -6.57 -2.63
N LYS A 99 7.42 -5.97 -3.82
CA LYS A 99 8.44 -5.02 -4.27
C LYS A 99 8.02 -3.60 -3.93
N ALA A 100 8.89 -2.95 -3.18
CA ALA A 100 8.84 -1.53 -2.83
C ALA A 100 9.14 -0.65 -4.05
N TRP A 101 8.73 0.62 -3.99
CA TRP A 101 9.01 1.65 -4.99
C TRP A 101 10.50 1.82 -5.27
N ASN A 102 11.33 1.77 -4.23
CA ASN A 102 12.79 1.83 -4.34
C ASN A 102 13.45 0.52 -4.82
N GLY A 103 12.65 -0.51 -5.13
CA GLY A 103 13.09 -1.79 -5.67
C GLY A 103 13.45 -2.86 -4.64
N GLN A 104 13.47 -2.53 -3.34
CA GLN A 104 13.68 -3.53 -2.28
C GLN A 104 12.49 -4.50 -2.18
N LEU A 105 12.73 -5.68 -1.61
CA LEU A 105 11.71 -6.71 -1.42
C LEU A 105 11.36 -6.87 0.06
N PHE A 106 10.07 -6.88 0.35
CA PHE A 106 9.50 -7.39 1.60
C PHE A 106 9.21 -8.88 1.44
N GLU A 107 9.78 -9.71 2.31
CA GLU A 107 9.68 -11.17 2.24
C GLU A 107 9.81 -11.80 3.62
N GLN A 108 9.24 -13.00 3.80
CA GLN A 108 9.26 -13.69 5.08
C GLN A 108 10.69 -14.05 5.51
N GLY A 109 11.08 -13.65 6.72
CA GLY A 109 12.43 -13.88 7.26
C GLY A 109 13.53 -13.04 6.60
N GLY A 110 13.17 -12.13 5.69
CA GLY A 110 14.10 -11.18 5.09
C GLY A 110 14.40 -9.99 5.98
N GLN A 111 15.32 -9.12 5.54
CA GLN A 111 15.63 -7.87 6.25
C GLN A 111 14.42 -6.93 6.33
N LEU A 112 13.59 -6.93 5.29
CA LEU A 112 12.31 -6.24 5.26
C LEU A 112 11.21 -7.30 5.31
N THR A 113 10.41 -7.28 6.37
CA THR A 113 9.24 -8.14 6.53
C THR A 113 8.01 -7.24 6.68
N PRO A 114 6.89 -7.56 6.01
CA PRO A 114 5.65 -6.85 6.25
C PRO A 114 5.04 -7.30 7.58
N ASP A 115 4.23 -6.43 8.20
CA ASP A 115 3.39 -6.83 9.31
C ASP A 115 2.20 -7.64 8.77
N VAL A 116 1.96 -8.82 9.33
CA VAL A 116 0.85 -9.68 8.95
C VAL A 116 -0.22 -9.60 10.02
N VAL A 117 -1.21 -8.73 9.80
CA VAL A 117 -2.27 -8.42 10.77
C VAL A 117 -3.30 -9.55 10.85
N VAL A 118 -3.60 -10.17 9.71
CA VAL A 118 -4.51 -11.31 9.59
C VAL A 118 -3.86 -12.34 8.68
N ASN A 119 -3.86 -13.62 9.07
CA ASN A 119 -3.33 -14.73 8.25
C ASN A 119 -4.29 -15.93 8.23
N HIS A 120 -5.45 -15.76 7.59
CA HIS A 120 -6.48 -16.81 7.51
C HIS A 120 -6.39 -17.64 6.23
N CYS A 121 -5.51 -17.31 5.29
CA CYS A 121 -5.30 -18.10 4.08
C CYS A 121 -4.76 -19.51 4.32
N LYS A 122 -4.28 -19.81 5.53
CA LYS A 122 -3.91 -21.17 5.94
C LYS A 122 -5.10 -22.11 6.11
N ILE A 123 -6.32 -21.58 6.24
CA ILE A 123 -7.53 -22.37 6.42
C ILE A 123 -7.94 -22.97 5.07
N GLN A 124 -8.16 -24.29 5.04
CA GLN A 124 -8.48 -25.06 3.82
C GLN A 124 -9.85 -25.75 3.96
N ASP A 125 -10.90 -24.96 4.19
CA ASP A 125 -12.26 -25.41 4.46
C ASP A 125 -13.22 -25.25 3.26
N GLY A 126 -12.70 -24.92 2.08
CA GLY A 126 -13.50 -24.65 0.88
C GLY A 126 -14.14 -23.27 0.85
N ARG A 127 -13.81 -22.38 1.78
CA ARG A 127 -14.32 -20.99 1.82
C ARG A 127 -13.22 -19.98 1.52
N TRP A 128 -13.66 -18.79 1.12
CA TRP A 128 -12.77 -17.66 0.94
C TRP A 128 -12.31 -17.12 2.28
N HIS A 129 -11.00 -16.93 2.40
CA HIS A 129 -10.32 -16.30 3.52
C HIS A 129 -9.45 -15.17 2.99
N HIS A 130 -8.75 -14.47 3.89
CA HIS A 130 -7.79 -13.45 3.49
C HIS A 130 -6.58 -13.37 4.41
N THR A 131 -5.52 -12.77 3.89
CA THR A 131 -4.34 -12.34 4.64
C THR A 131 -4.17 -10.83 4.43
N LEU A 132 -4.03 -10.09 5.52
CA LEU A 132 -3.86 -8.64 5.52
C LEU A 132 -2.41 -8.28 5.85
N PHE A 133 -1.74 -7.65 4.89
CA PHE A 133 -0.38 -7.16 5.02
C PHE A 133 -0.40 -5.65 5.25
N THR A 134 0.37 -5.19 6.23
CA THR A 134 0.63 -3.77 6.49
C THR A 134 2.11 -3.49 6.30
N PHE A 135 2.40 -2.46 5.51
CA PHE A 135 3.74 -1.95 5.26
C PHE A 135 3.83 -0.58 5.93
N ARG A 136 4.62 -0.46 7.00
CA ARG A 136 4.89 0.79 7.70
C ARG A 136 6.39 1.07 7.67
N THR A 137 6.79 2.28 7.28
CA THR A 137 8.21 2.62 7.13
C THR A 137 8.46 4.11 7.32
N TYR A 138 9.59 4.41 7.96
CA TYR A 138 10.15 5.76 8.09
C TYR A 138 11.14 6.10 6.96
N ASP A 139 11.54 5.09 6.17
CA ASP A 139 12.25 5.30 4.91
C ASP A 139 11.20 5.65 3.84
N ILE A 140 11.00 6.96 3.67
CA ILE A 140 9.93 7.55 2.88
C ILE A 140 9.97 7.17 1.39
N GLN A 141 11.10 6.70 0.86
CA GLN A 141 11.23 6.33 -0.55
C GLN A 141 10.78 4.89 -0.86
N ARG A 142 10.39 4.10 0.16
CA ARG A 142 10.04 2.68 -0.02
C ARG A 142 8.66 2.43 -0.62
N LEU A 143 7.65 3.19 -0.24
CA LEU A 143 6.26 2.93 -0.67
C LEU A 143 5.86 3.86 -1.82
N PRO A 144 4.93 3.45 -2.70
CA PRO A 144 4.04 2.29 -2.62
C PRO A 144 4.70 0.97 -2.99
N ILE A 145 3.99 -0.13 -2.71
CA ILE A 145 4.25 -1.43 -3.32
C ILE A 145 3.91 -1.37 -4.81
N VAL A 146 4.85 -1.80 -5.63
CA VAL A 146 4.78 -1.78 -7.11
C VAL A 146 4.80 -3.17 -7.74
N GLY A 147 4.95 -4.23 -6.95
CA GLY A 147 4.90 -5.59 -7.45
C GLY A 147 4.58 -6.60 -6.36
N ILE A 148 3.85 -7.66 -6.73
CA ILE A 148 3.61 -8.85 -5.91
C ILE A 148 4.16 -10.04 -6.69
N TYR A 149 4.99 -10.84 -6.02
CA TYR A 149 5.70 -11.97 -6.60
C TYR A 149 5.48 -13.22 -5.76
N ASN A 150 5.84 -14.37 -6.34
CA ASN A 150 5.82 -15.66 -5.66
C ASN A 150 4.42 -16.05 -5.14
N LEU A 151 3.38 -15.59 -5.83
CA LEU A 151 2.00 -16.05 -5.60
C LEU A 151 1.90 -17.52 -6.02
N PRO A 152 1.22 -18.38 -5.24
CA PRO A 152 1.07 -19.78 -5.63
C PRO A 152 0.24 -19.91 -6.92
N PRO A 153 0.44 -20.96 -7.72
CA PRO A 153 -0.26 -21.13 -8.98
C PRO A 153 -1.77 -21.30 -8.76
N SER A 154 -2.56 -20.49 -9.48
CA SER A 154 -4.02 -20.57 -9.46
C SER A 154 -4.52 -21.77 -10.26
N LYS A 155 -5.48 -22.52 -9.71
CA LYS A 155 -6.17 -23.65 -10.35
C LYS A 155 -7.58 -23.79 -9.79
N PRO A 156 -8.51 -24.50 -10.45
CA PRO A 156 -9.87 -24.67 -9.94
C PRO A 156 -9.88 -25.18 -8.48
N GLY A 157 -10.60 -24.46 -7.61
CA GLY A 157 -10.66 -24.75 -6.16
C GLY A 157 -9.45 -24.28 -5.34
N LYS A 158 -8.46 -23.63 -5.99
CA LYS A 158 -7.34 -22.91 -5.38
C LYS A 158 -7.09 -21.61 -6.13
N GLU A 159 -7.78 -20.57 -5.72
CA GLU A 159 -7.82 -19.28 -6.40
C GLU A 159 -7.43 -18.16 -5.44
N TYR A 160 -7.07 -17.01 -6.01
CA TYR A 160 -6.79 -15.80 -5.24
C TYR A 160 -7.11 -14.55 -6.05
N PHE A 161 -7.32 -13.46 -5.34
CA PHE A 161 -7.25 -12.10 -5.87
C PHE A 161 -6.69 -11.19 -4.77
N PHE A 162 -6.29 -9.97 -5.12
CA PHE A 162 -5.76 -9.01 -4.15
C PHE A 162 -6.49 -7.68 -4.24
N GLU A 163 -6.53 -6.99 -3.11
CA GLU A 163 -7.04 -5.65 -2.95
C GLU A 163 -5.89 -4.76 -2.46
N VAL A 164 -5.52 -3.81 -3.31
CA VAL A 164 -4.52 -2.79 -3.05
C VAL A 164 -5.20 -1.65 -2.30
N GLY A 165 -4.74 -1.38 -1.09
CA GLY A 165 -5.14 -0.21 -0.33
C GLY A 165 -4.38 1.06 -0.74
N PRO A 166 -4.85 2.23 -0.30
CA PRO A 166 -4.12 3.49 -0.52
C PRO A 166 -2.75 3.46 0.15
N VAL A 167 -1.83 4.25 -0.40
CA VAL A 167 -0.57 4.60 0.28
C VAL A 167 -0.75 5.95 0.95
N CYS A 168 -0.58 5.99 2.27
CA CYS A 168 -0.81 7.16 3.11
C CYS A 168 0.51 7.73 3.63
N PHE A 169 0.65 9.04 3.46
CA PHE A 169 1.79 9.87 3.81
C PHE A 169 1.44 10.74 5.02
N LEU A 170 2.26 10.68 6.07
CA LEU A 170 2.13 11.41 7.34
C LEU A 170 3.29 12.39 7.54
#